data_AF-A0A517Y368-F1
#
_entry.id   AF-A0A517Y368-F1
#
_cell.length_a   1.000
_cell.length_b   1.000
_cell.length_c   1.000
_cell.angle_alpha   90.00
_cell.angle_beta   90.00
_cell.angle_gamma   90.00
#
_symmetry.space_group_name_H-M   'P 1'
#
loop_
_entity.id
_entity.type
_entity.pdbx_description
1 polymer ?
#
loop_
_entity_poly.entity_id
_entity_poly.type
_entity_poly.pdbx_seq_one_letter_code
_entity_poly.pdbx_strand_id
1 'polypeptide(L)'
;MPVLVTCPRCRVSGRLPDDAPGGTIGCPRCGTEFDIPSHPEPLRDDAPPERTGATGGADDLGVWVGLAAPLEQTPPPRTLAAAPPRHAIAQASASAPDLAPESAATLDWLREEVERFNAFVAAQFAHIRRGREEVARSAAVAESAAITREQNLNQQTAALAGRAAELDRRAAELARRVAEFERRAAEVERQEAALRRRLDEADEVEDEIRGHYETFERDLVSRRRTVDGEAVFRRTAG
;
A
#
# COMPACT_ATOMS: atom_id res chain seq x y z
N MET A 1 5.43 -29.15 -22.19
CA MET A 1 6.22 -28.24 -21.32
C MET A 1 5.22 -27.24 -20.79
N PRO A 2 4.94 -27.23 -19.48
CA PRO A 2 3.83 -26.44 -18.94
C PRO A 2 4.02 -24.97 -19.28
N VAL A 3 3.05 -24.41 -20.00
CA VAL A 3 3.06 -22.99 -20.39
C VAL A 3 2.70 -22.16 -19.16
N LEU A 4 3.57 -21.20 -18.81
CA LEU A 4 3.30 -20.21 -17.78
C LEU A 4 2.50 -19.07 -18.38
N VAL A 5 1.30 -18.81 -17.83
CA VAL A 5 0.41 -17.72 -18.24
C VAL A 5 0.18 -16.77 -17.09
N THR A 6 0.16 -15.47 -17.38
CA THR A 6 -0.03 -14.40 -16.39
C THR A 6 -1.31 -13.64 -16.69
N CYS A 7 -2.20 -13.53 -15.69
CA CYS A 7 -3.45 -12.79 -15.85
C CYS A 7 -3.18 -11.28 -16.11
N PRO A 8 -3.76 -10.67 -17.16
CA PRO A 8 -3.53 -9.26 -17.46
C PRO A 8 -4.10 -8.30 -16.41
N ARG A 9 -5.13 -8.72 -15.66
CA ARG A 9 -5.81 -7.87 -14.68
C ARG A 9 -5.14 -7.90 -13.30
N CYS A 10 -4.89 -9.08 -12.74
CA CYS A 10 -4.36 -9.21 -11.38
C CYS A 10 -2.91 -9.72 -11.32
N ARG A 11 -2.26 -9.94 -12.46
CA ARG A 11 -0.85 -10.37 -12.60
C ARG A 11 -0.47 -11.66 -11.88
N VAL A 12 -1.44 -12.52 -11.56
CA VAL A 12 -1.15 -13.84 -11.02
C VAL A 12 -0.71 -14.76 -12.16
N SER A 13 0.41 -15.44 -11.96
CA SER A 13 0.93 -16.47 -12.86
C SER A 13 0.42 -17.86 -12.46
N GLY A 14 0.10 -18.67 -13.46
CA GLY A 14 -0.36 -20.05 -13.28
C GLY A 14 0.19 -20.97 -14.38
N ARG A 15 0.21 -22.28 -14.11
CA ARG A 15 0.62 -23.29 -15.10
C ARG A 15 -0.61 -23.85 -15.80
N LEU A 16 -0.60 -23.83 -17.12
CA LEU A 16 -1.63 -24.47 -17.94
C LEU A 16 -1.24 -25.93 -18.24
N PRO A 17 -2.18 -26.90 -18.16
CA PRO A 17 -1.96 -28.25 -18.65
C PRO A 17 -1.58 -28.26 -20.14
N ASP A 18 -0.73 -29.20 -20.56
CA ASP A 18 -0.19 -29.28 -21.92
C ASP A 18 -1.28 -29.58 -22.99
N ASP A 19 -2.49 -29.94 -22.58
CA ASP A 19 -3.54 -30.51 -23.46
C ASP A 19 -4.51 -29.45 -24.04
N ALA A 20 -4.28 -28.15 -23.82
CA ALA A 20 -5.22 -27.09 -24.21
C ALA A 20 -4.60 -25.87 -24.92
N PRO A 21 -3.93 -26.02 -26.08
CA PRO A 21 -3.56 -24.86 -26.88
C PRO A 21 -4.78 -24.29 -27.62
N GLY A 22 -5.19 -23.06 -27.28
CA GLY A 22 -6.12 -22.25 -28.09
C GLY A 22 -7.52 -21.97 -27.52
N GLY A 23 -7.71 -22.03 -26.21
CA GLY A 23 -8.98 -21.67 -25.55
C GLY A 23 -8.93 -20.38 -24.74
N THR A 24 -10.10 -19.83 -24.43
CA THR A 24 -10.29 -18.77 -23.43
C THR A 24 -10.18 -19.37 -22.03
N ILE A 25 -9.36 -18.80 -21.16
CA ILE A 25 -9.24 -19.24 -19.76
C ILE A 25 -9.67 -18.13 -18.78
N GLY A 26 -10.36 -18.51 -17.72
CA GLY A 26 -10.74 -17.63 -16.63
C GLY A 26 -9.67 -17.59 -15.53
N CYS A 27 -9.28 -16.39 -15.09
CA CYS A 27 -8.39 -16.25 -13.94
C CYS A 27 -9.12 -16.67 -12.64
N PRO A 28 -8.58 -17.62 -11.85
CA PRO A 28 -9.25 -18.07 -10.61
C PRO A 28 -9.31 -17.00 -9.52
N ARG A 29 -8.47 -15.95 -9.59
CA ARG A 29 -8.44 -14.89 -8.57
C ARG A 29 -9.41 -13.74 -8.85
N CYS A 30 -9.65 -13.41 -10.12
CA CYS A 30 -10.44 -12.22 -10.48
C CYS A 30 -11.54 -12.48 -11.52
N GLY A 31 -11.70 -13.72 -11.99
CA GLY A 31 -12.72 -14.12 -12.95
C GLY A 31 -12.56 -13.54 -14.35
N THR A 32 -11.45 -12.87 -14.66
CA THR A 32 -11.24 -12.29 -15.99
C THR A 32 -10.88 -13.39 -16.99
N GLU A 33 -11.66 -13.48 -18.06
CA GLU A 33 -11.44 -14.36 -19.19
C GLU A 33 -10.47 -13.73 -20.20
N PHE A 34 -9.51 -14.51 -20.70
CA PHE A 34 -8.58 -14.07 -21.74
C PHE A 34 -8.14 -15.24 -22.62
N ASP A 35 -7.85 -14.93 -23.88
CA ASP A 35 -7.48 -15.92 -24.89
C ASP A 35 -5.98 -16.24 -24.83
N ILE A 36 -5.66 -17.53 -24.95
CA ILE A 36 -4.29 -18.00 -25.03
C ILE A 36 -3.90 -18.09 -26.50
N PRO A 37 -2.83 -17.39 -26.95
CA PRO A 37 -2.38 -17.46 -28.33
C PRO A 37 -1.99 -18.92 -28.66
N SER A 38 -2.69 -19.51 -29.63
CA SER A 38 -2.43 -20.85 -30.13
C SER A 38 -1.11 -20.87 -30.90
N HIS A 39 -0.03 -21.27 -30.22
CA HIS A 39 1.33 -21.47 -30.75
C HIS A 39 1.99 -20.28 -31.50
N PRO A 40 3.22 -19.89 -31.16
CA PRO A 40 4.02 -19.07 -32.07
C PRO A 40 4.34 -19.90 -33.34
N GLU A 41 4.03 -19.34 -34.51
CA GLU A 41 4.56 -19.83 -35.80
C GLU A 41 6.08 -20.02 -35.68
N PRO A 42 6.66 -21.06 -36.32
CA PRO A 42 8.10 -21.23 -36.34
C PRO A 42 8.76 -20.00 -36.97
N LEU A 43 9.53 -19.30 -36.15
CA LEU A 43 10.36 -18.15 -36.49
C LEU A 43 11.18 -18.46 -37.75
N ARG A 44 10.97 -17.70 -38.82
CA ARG A 44 11.95 -17.59 -39.90
C ARG A 44 13.11 -16.74 -39.39
N ASP A 45 14.30 -17.35 -39.35
CA ASP A 45 15.57 -16.67 -39.13
C ASP A 45 15.79 -15.64 -40.23
N ASP A 46 15.71 -14.34 -39.91
CA ASP A 46 16.44 -13.24 -40.57
C ASP A 46 16.03 -11.87 -39.96
N ALA A 47 16.52 -11.54 -38.76
CA ALA A 47 16.73 -10.15 -38.31
C ALA A 47 17.44 -10.10 -36.95
N PRO A 48 18.54 -9.32 -36.78
CA PRO A 48 19.21 -9.16 -35.49
C PRO A 48 18.45 -8.17 -34.58
N PRO A 49 18.22 -8.48 -33.30
CA PRO A 49 17.51 -7.58 -32.40
C PRO A 49 18.45 -6.55 -31.74
N GLU A 50 17.92 -5.33 -31.66
CA GLU A 50 18.42 -4.25 -30.83
C GLU A 50 18.33 -4.58 -29.33
N ARG A 51 19.26 -3.98 -28.60
CA ARG A 51 19.38 -4.04 -27.14
C ARG A 51 18.17 -3.38 -26.47
N THR A 52 17.62 -4.02 -25.45
CA THR A 52 17.11 -3.34 -24.26
C THR A 52 17.07 -4.35 -23.11
N GLY A 53 17.65 -3.95 -21.98
CA GLY A 53 17.80 -4.79 -20.80
C GLY A 53 16.56 -4.79 -19.90
N ALA A 54 16.39 -5.86 -19.13
CA ALA A 54 15.86 -5.81 -17.77
C ALA A 54 16.11 -7.15 -17.08
N THR A 55 16.81 -7.07 -15.95
CA THR A 55 17.26 -8.13 -15.06
C THR A 55 16.38 -8.22 -13.79
N GLY A 56 16.22 -9.45 -13.26
CA GLY A 56 15.82 -9.77 -11.87
C GLY A 56 14.36 -10.24 -11.75
N GLY A 57 14.03 -11.48 -11.34
CA GLY A 57 14.50 -12.24 -10.17
C GLY A 57 13.64 -11.84 -8.96
N ALA A 58 13.00 -12.70 -8.16
CA ALA A 58 13.21 -14.10 -7.87
C ALA A 58 11.94 -14.73 -7.25
N ASP A 59 11.92 -16.06 -7.30
CA ASP A 59 11.02 -16.99 -6.62
C ASP A 59 10.98 -16.80 -5.08
N ASP A 60 9.82 -17.09 -4.50
CA ASP A 60 9.67 -17.47 -3.09
C ASP A 60 8.94 -18.83 -3.05
N LEU A 61 9.72 -19.91 -2.90
CA LEU A 61 9.24 -21.23 -2.54
C LEU A 61 10.12 -21.76 -1.41
N GLY A 62 9.56 -21.78 -0.20
CA GLY A 62 10.23 -22.29 0.99
C GLY A 62 10.32 -23.82 1.03
N VAL A 63 11.48 -24.31 1.48
CA VAL A 63 11.66 -25.63 2.12
C VAL A 63 12.53 -25.40 3.37
N TRP A 64 12.04 -25.87 4.52
CA TRP A 64 12.66 -25.77 5.84
C TRP A 64 13.46 -27.02 6.19
N VAL A 65 14.75 -26.88 6.52
CA VAL A 65 15.58 -27.73 7.44
C VAL A 65 16.83 -26.89 7.77
N GLY A 66 17.36 -26.66 8.97
CA GLY A 66 17.07 -26.95 10.37
C GLY A 66 18.28 -26.42 11.18
N LEU A 67 18.05 -26.10 12.47
CA LEU A 67 19.03 -25.79 13.53
C LEU A 67 19.75 -24.42 13.49
N ALA A 68 19.19 -23.46 14.21
CA ALA A 68 19.96 -22.37 14.82
C ALA A 68 19.86 -22.48 16.36
N ALA A 69 20.99 -22.77 16.99
CA ALA A 69 21.27 -22.47 18.40
C ALA A 69 22.23 -21.25 18.44
N PRO A 70 22.28 -20.51 19.57
CA PRO A 70 22.44 -19.06 19.51
C PRO A 70 23.85 -18.54 19.83
N LEU A 71 24.11 -17.37 19.24
CA LEU A 71 24.80 -16.17 19.74
C LEU A 71 26.22 -16.24 20.33
N GLU A 72 27.00 -15.28 19.82
CA GLU A 72 28.02 -14.48 20.50
C GLU A 72 29.29 -15.17 20.98
N GLN A 73 30.30 -15.14 20.12
CA GLN A 73 31.68 -14.90 20.57
C GLN A 73 32.27 -13.75 19.76
N THR A 74 32.32 -12.58 20.39
CA THR A 74 33.20 -11.47 20.02
C THR A 74 34.65 -11.97 20.11
N PRO A 75 35.45 -11.94 19.02
CA PRO A 75 36.86 -12.26 19.14
C PRO A 75 37.56 -11.13 19.92
N PRO A 76 38.44 -11.44 20.89
CA PRO A 76 39.19 -10.42 21.61
C PRO A 76 40.16 -9.68 20.67
N PRO A 77 40.57 -8.44 21.04
CA PRO A 77 41.54 -7.69 20.26
C PRO A 77 42.85 -8.49 20.20
N ARG A 78 43.29 -8.82 18.97
CA ARG A 78 44.63 -9.33 18.73
C ARG A 78 45.62 -8.26 19.17
N THR A 79 46.24 -8.48 20.32
CA THR A 79 47.49 -7.83 20.70
C THR A 79 48.46 -7.92 19.53
N LEU A 80 48.96 -6.77 19.08
CA LEU A 80 50.07 -6.65 18.14
C LEU A 80 51.28 -7.34 18.78
N ALA A 81 51.43 -8.63 18.49
CA ALA A 81 52.61 -9.40 18.84
C ALA A 81 53.82 -8.75 18.17
N ALA A 82 54.86 -8.56 18.97
CA ALA A 82 56.14 -8.00 18.60
C ALA A 82 56.65 -8.56 17.27
N ALA A 83 57.21 -7.66 16.45
CA ALA A 83 57.89 -8.00 15.21
C ALA A 83 58.85 -9.18 15.44
N PRO A 84 58.85 -10.21 14.58
CA PRO A 84 59.80 -11.30 14.72
C PRO A 84 61.23 -10.74 14.64
N PRO A 85 62.19 -11.32 15.39
CA PRO A 85 63.58 -10.89 15.31
C PRO A 85 64.03 -10.97 13.85
N ARG A 86 64.54 -9.84 13.35
CA ARG A 86 65.27 -9.80 12.08
C ARG A 86 66.43 -10.77 12.25
N HIS A 87 66.30 -11.97 11.70
CA HIS A 87 67.45 -12.82 11.45
C HIS A 87 68.36 -12.01 10.52
N ALA A 88 69.42 -11.45 11.10
CA ALA A 88 70.53 -10.91 10.34
C ALA A 88 71.09 -12.08 9.54
N ILE A 89 70.67 -12.19 8.29
CA ILE A 89 71.36 -13.02 7.31
C ILE A 89 72.72 -12.33 7.17
N ALA A 90 73.72 -12.87 7.85
CA ALA A 90 75.10 -12.54 7.60
C ALA A 90 75.30 -12.70 6.09
N GLN A 91 75.61 -11.61 5.40
CA GLN A 91 76.13 -11.63 4.05
C GLN A 91 77.47 -12.36 4.11
N ALA A 92 77.41 -13.69 4.02
CA ALA A 92 78.56 -14.50 3.69
C ALA A 92 78.93 -14.14 2.25
N SER A 93 79.94 -13.30 2.10
CA SER A 93 80.71 -13.14 0.87
C SER A 93 81.41 -14.47 0.59
N ALA A 94 80.64 -15.45 0.09
CA ALA A 94 81.18 -16.67 -0.49
C ALA A 94 81.57 -16.34 -1.93
N SER A 95 82.87 -16.33 -2.19
CA SER A 95 83.43 -16.32 -3.53
C SER A 95 82.69 -17.33 -4.40
N ALA A 96 82.17 -16.87 -5.54
CA ALA A 96 81.42 -17.69 -6.48
C ALA A 96 82.27 -18.92 -6.86
N PRO A 97 81.79 -20.16 -6.64
CA PRO A 97 82.41 -21.31 -7.27
C PRO A 97 82.28 -21.15 -8.79
N ASP A 98 83.32 -21.57 -9.51
CA ASP A 98 83.36 -21.58 -10.98
C ASP A 98 82.31 -22.61 -11.47
N LEU A 99 81.09 -22.12 -11.60
CA LEU A 99 79.91 -22.89 -11.91
C LEU A 99 79.92 -23.21 -13.40
N ALA A 100 79.92 -24.50 -13.74
CA ALA A 100 79.82 -24.98 -15.11
C ALA A 100 78.68 -24.25 -15.87
N PRO A 101 78.84 -23.93 -17.17
CA PRO A 101 77.94 -23.03 -17.91
C PRO A 101 76.45 -23.44 -17.87
N GLU A 102 76.16 -24.71 -17.66
CA GLU A 102 74.82 -25.28 -17.51
C GLU A 102 74.09 -24.81 -16.23
N SER A 103 74.83 -24.58 -15.14
CA SER A 103 74.27 -24.12 -13.86
C SER A 103 74.02 -22.60 -13.80
N ALA A 104 74.79 -21.79 -14.54
CA ALA A 104 74.52 -20.36 -14.71
C ALA A 104 73.23 -20.12 -15.52
N ALA A 105 73.06 -20.85 -16.63
CA ALA A 105 71.84 -20.81 -17.44
C ALA A 105 70.59 -21.22 -16.64
N THR A 106 70.72 -22.20 -15.74
CA THR A 106 69.63 -22.63 -14.85
C THR A 106 69.22 -21.52 -13.86
N LEU A 107 70.18 -20.76 -13.33
CA LEU A 107 69.91 -19.65 -12.42
C LEU A 107 69.28 -18.44 -13.13
N ASP A 108 69.67 -18.16 -14.38
CA ASP A 108 69.03 -17.14 -15.20
C ASP A 108 67.58 -17.53 -15.52
N TRP A 109 67.33 -18.78 -15.92
CA TRP A 109 65.98 -19.29 -16.14
C TRP A 109 65.10 -19.20 -14.88
N LEU A 110 65.62 -19.57 -13.70
CA LEU A 110 64.89 -19.44 -12.44
C LEU A 110 64.53 -17.98 -12.12
N ARG A 111 65.45 -17.04 -12.40
CA ARG A 111 65.17 -15.61 -12.22
C ARG A 111 64.04 -15.15 -13.14
N GLU A 112 64.10 -15.50 -14.41
CA GLU A 112 63.04 -15.20 -15.37
C GLU A 112 61.71 -15.84 -15.00
N GLU A 113 61.72 -17.06 -14.47
CA GLU A 113 60.51 -17.76 -14.03
C GLU A 113 59.90 -17.09 -12.78
N VAL A 114 60.74 -16.66 -11.82
CA VAL A 114 60.30 -15.89 -10.66
C VAL A 114 59.69 -14.55 -11.09
N GLU A 115 60.29 -13.87 -12.07
CA GLU A 115 59.72 -12.63 -12.63
C GLU A 115 58.37 -12.87 -13.32
N ARG A 116 58.25 -13.93 -14.13
CA ARG A 116 56.98 -14.32 -14.76
C ARG A 116 55.90 -14.66 -13.74
N PHE A 117 56.26 -15.41 -12.70
CA PHE A 117 55.34 -15.75 -11.61
C PHE A 117 54.89 -14.50 -10.84
N ASN A 118 55.83 -13.59 -10.49
CA ASN A 118 55.51 -12.35 -9.79
C ASN A 118 54.61 -11.44 -10.63
N ALA A 119 54.87 -11.32 -11.93
CA ALA A 119 54.02 -10.57 -12.85
C ALA A 119 52.61 -11.17 -12.92
N PHE A 120 52.49 -12.50 -12.99
CA PHE A 120 51.20 -13.19 -12.96
C PHE A 120 50.44 -12.91 -11.66
N VAL A 121 51.09 -13.09 -10.51
CA VAL A 121 50.47 -12.83 -9.19
C VAL A 121 50.02 -11.38 -9.06
N ALA A 122 50.85 -10.42 -9.49
CA ALA A 122 50.49 -9.00 -9.50
C ALA A 122 49.26 -8.73 -10.39
N ALA A 123 49.18 -9.35 -11.57
CA ALA A 123 48.04 -9.25 -12.45
C ALA A 123 46.77 -9.83 -11.83
N GLN A 124 46.85 -10.98 -11.15
CA GLN A 124 45.73 -11.60 -10.43
C GLN A 124 45.22 -10.69 -9.31
N PHE A 125 46.10 -10.12 -8.49
CA PHE A 125 45.68 -9.17 -7.45
C PHE A 125 45.11 -7.87 -8.03
N ALA A 126 45.62 -7.40 -9.16
CA ALA A 126 45.04 -6.25 -9.86
C ALA A 126 43.62 -6.57 -10.37
N HIS A 127 43.40 -7.78 -10.88
CA HIS A 127 42.07 -8.25 -11.29
C HIS A 127 41.09 -8.31 -10.11
N ILE A 128 41.50 -8.92 -8.98
CA ILE A 128 40.67 -8.98 -7.77
C ILE A 128 40.34 -7.57 -7.24
N ARG A 129 41.33 -6.65 -7.23
CA ARG A 129 41.10 -5.26 -6.81
C ARG A 129 40.07 -4.55 -7.68
N ARG A 130 40.19 -4.66 -9.02
CA ARG A 130 39.19 -4.11 -9.95
C ARG A 130 37.80 -4.67 -9.69
N GLY A 131 37.68 -5.98 -9.48
CA GLY A 131 36.40 -6.61 -9.15
C GLY A 131 35.80 -6.06 -7.85
N ARG A 132 36.62 -5.88 -6.81
CA ARG A 132 36.16 -5.29 -5.54
C ARG A 132 35.72 -3.83 -5.68
N GLU A 133 36.45 -3.04 -6.45
CA GLU A 133 36.09 -1.64 -6.73
C GLU A 133 34.77 -1.52 -7.49
N GLU A 134 34.54 -2.40 -8.46
CA GLU A 134 33.28 -2.46 -9.21
C GLU A 134 32.10 -2.84 -8.31
N VAL A 135 32.27 -3.87 -7.47
CA VAL A 135 31.24 -4.26 -6.49
C VAL A 135 30.96 -3.11 -5.53
N ALA A 136 31.99 -2.48 -4.97
CA ALA A 136 31.83 -1.33 -4.05
C ALA A 136 31.08 -0.16 -4.72
N ARG A 137 31.41 0.15 -5.98
CA ARG A 137 30.72 1.19 -6.75
C ARG A 137 29.26 0.83 -6.99
N SER A 138 28.97 -0.40 -7.40
CA SER A 138 27.60 -0.86 -7.63
C SER A 138 26.77 -0.85 -6.34
N ALA A 139 27.37 -1.23 -5.21
CA ALA A 139 26.74 -1.20 -3.89
C ALA A 139 26.40 0.23 -3.46
N ALA A 140 27.32 1.18 -3.62
CA ALA A 140 27.07 2.59 -3.29
C ALA A 140 25.94 3.20 -4.14
N VAL A 141 25.85 2.85 -5.42
CA VAL A 141 24.74 3.28 -6.29
C VAL A 141 23.42 2.65 -5.84
N ALA A 142 23.42 1.35 -5.52
CA ALA A 142 22.22 0.67 -5.04
C ALA A 142 21.73 1.23 -3.69
N GLU A 143 22.65 1.53 -2.77
CA GLU A 143 22.36 2.10 -1.45
C GLU A 143 21.77 3.51 -1.57
N SER A 144 22.41 4.41 -2.33
CA SER A 144 21.87 5.76 -2.55
C SER A 144 20.50 5.75 -3.22
N ALA A 145 20.27 4.83 -4.17
CA ALA A 145 18.96 4.64 -4.79
C ALA A 145 17.93 4.09 -3.79
N ALA A 146 18.32 3.19 -2.88
CA ALA A 146 17.44 2.68 -1.84
C ALA A 146 17.03 3.76 -0.85
N ILE A 147 17.99 4.55 -0.36
CA ILE A 147 17.74 5.67 0.57
C ILE A 147 16.78 6.69 -0.07
N THR A 148 16.99 7.03 -1.34
CA THR A 148 16.11 7.97 -2.06
C THR A 148 14.69 7.43 -2.17
N ARG A 149 14.53 6.13 -2.49
CA ARG A 149 13.21 5.49 -2.54
C ARG A 149 12.54 5.48 -1.17
N GLU A 150 13.27 5.16 -0.11
CA GLU A 150 12.76 5.16 1.26
C GLU A 150 12.27 6.55 1.67
N GLN A 151 13.07 7.60 1.42
CA GLN A 151 12.68 8.97 1.69
C GLN A 151 11.41 9.37 0.94
N ASN A 152 11.29 9.00 -0.34
CA ASN A 152 10.10 9.26 -1.13
C ASN A 152 8.87 8.55 -0.55
N LEU A 153 8.99 7.26 -0.19
CA LEU A 153 7.91 6.50 0.44
C LEU A 153 7.51 7.10 1.79
N ASN A 154 8.47 7.55 2.59
CA ASN A 154 8.20 8.22 3.87
C ASN A 154 7.43 9.53 3.66
N GLN A 155 7.80 10.33 2.66
CA GLN A 155 7.07 11.55 2.29
C GLN A 155 5.64 11.26 1.82
N GLN A 156 5.46 10.24 0.96
CA GLN A 156 4.14 9.82 0.50
C GLN A 156 3.27 9.34 1.66
N THR A 157 3.84 8.54 2.56
CA THR A 157 3.14 8.03 3.75
C THR A 157 2.70 9.17 4.66
N ALA A 158 3.59 10.14 4.92
CA ALA A 158 3.26 11.32 5.71
C ALA A 158 2.14 12.16 5.04
N ALA A 159 2.18 12.33 3.72
CA ALA A 159 1.14 13.05 2.98
C ALA A 159 -0.22 12.34 3.04
N LEU A 160 -0.24 11.01 2.92
CA LEU A 160 -1.45 10.21 3.05
C LEU A 160 -2.02 10.27 4.48
N ALA A 161 -1.17 10.16 5.51
CA ALA A 161 -1.58 10.31 6.90
C ALA A 161 -2.19 11.69 7.17
N GLY A 162 -1.59 12.76 6.63
CA GLY A 162 -2.13 14.11 6.71
C GLY A 162 -3.52 14.25 6.07
N ARG A 163 -3.73 13.63 4.89
CA ARG A 163 -5.05 13.61 4.23
C ARG A 163 -6.09 12.82 5.02
N ALA A 164 -5.72 11.68 5.60
CA ALA A 164 -6.61 10.90 6.44
C ALA A 164 -7.10 11.72 7.65
N ALA A 165 -6.17 12.38 8.36
CA ALA A 165 -6.52 13.22 9.50
C ALA A 165 -7.41 14.44 9.14
N GLU A 166 -7.26 14.99 7.94
CA GLU A 166 -8.16 16.04 7.43
C GLU A 166 -9.56 15.49 7.15
N LEU A 167 -9.67 14.30 6.55
CA LEU A 167 -10.96 13.65 6.30
C LEU A 167 -11.68 13.32 7.62
N ASP A 168 -10.95 12.82 8.62
CA ASP A 168 -11.52 12.53 9.94
C ASP A 168 -12.07 13.80 10.61
N ARG A 169 -11.34 14.92 10.51
CA ARG A 169 -11.82 16.22 11.02
C ARG A 169 -13.10 16.68 10.31
N ARG A 170 -13.17 16.52 8.98
CA ARG A 170 -14.38 16.86 8.21
C ARG A 170 -15.55 15.96 8.55
N ALA A 171 -15.31 14.65 8.73
CA ALA A 171 -16.33 13.70 9.13
C ALA A 171 -16.92 14.06 10.50
N ALA A 172 -16.06 14.39 11.47
CA ALA A 172 -16.50 14.83 12.80
C ALA A 172 -17.32 16.14 12.75
N GLU A 173 -16.91 17.10 11.92
CA GLU A 173 -17.67 18.34 11.72
C GLU A 173 -19.04 18.09 11.08
N LEU A 174 -19.11 17.24 10.06
CA LEU A 174 -20.38 16.84 9.44
C LEU A 174 -21.29 16.14 10.44
N ALA A 175 -20.76 15.23 11.25
CA ALA A 175 -21.54 14.56 12.30
C ALA A 175 -22.13 15.56 13.31
N ARG A 176 -21.37 16.60 13.69
CA ARG A 176 -21.87 17.67 14.57
C ARG A 176 -23.03 18.44 13.93
N ARG A 177 -22.90 18.78 12.65
CA ARG A 177 -23.96 19.49 11.89
C ARG A 177 -25.22 18.64 11.75
N VAL A 178 -25.08 17.35 11.47
CA VAL A 178 -26.22 16.42 11.43
C VAL A 178 -26.94 16.41 12.77
N ALA A 179 -26.20 16.23 13.89
CA ALA A 179 -26.81 16.26 15.22
C ALA A 179 -27.47 17.60 15.56
N GLU A 180 -26.95 18.71 15.05
CA GLU A 180 -27.59 20.02 15.19
C GLU A 180 -28.90 20.11 14.41
N PHE A 181 -28.92 19.65 13.16
CA PHE A 181 -30.14 19.63 12.35
C PHE A 181 -31.21 18.72 12.96
N GLU A 182 -30.84 17.56 13.49
CA GLU A 182 -31.75 16.66 14.21
C GLU A 182 -32.39 17.37 15.42
N ARG A 183 -31.60 18.10 16.22
CA ARG A 183 -32.14 18.89 17.34
C ARG A 183 -33.12 19.97 16.89
N ARG A 184 -32.80 20.67 15.79
CA ARG A 184 -33.69 21.70 15.22
C ARG A 184 -34.98 21.09 14.68
N ALA A 185 -34.90 19.95 14.00
CA ALA A 185 -36.07 19.23 13.50
C ALA A 185 -37.00 18.82 14.67
N ALA A 186 -36.45 18.24 15.73
CA ALA A 186 -37.23 17.87 16.91
C ALA A 186 -37.86 19.08 17.61
N GLU A 187 -37.22 20.26 17.57
CA GLU A 187 -37.82 21.49 18.09
C GLU A 187 -38.99 21.97 17.22
N VAL A 188 -38.83 21.94 15.89
CA VAL A 188 -39.93 22.27 14.97
C VAL A 188 -41.11 21.34 15.18
N GLU A 189 -40.90 20.02 15.30
CA GLU A 189 -41.96 19.05 15.58
C GLU A 189 -42.71 19.36 16.89
N ARG A 190 -42.00 19.77 17.95
CA ARG A 190 -42.62 20.19 19.21
C ARG A 190 -43.49 21.43 19.04
N GLN A 191 -42.99 22.42 18.29
CA GLN A 191 -43.73 23.65 18.02
C GLN A 191 -44.97 23.38 17.17
N GLU A 192 -44.86 22.55 16.14
CA GLU A 192 -46.01 22.12 15.34
C GLU A 192 -47.07 21.42 16.19
N ALA A 193 -46.66 20.48 17.07
CA ALA A 193 -47.58 19.80 17.97
C ALA A 193 -48.26 20.77 18.94
N ALA A 194 -47.55 21.79 19.43
CA ALA A 194 -48.12 22.82 20.30
C ALA A 194 -49.11 23.72 19.55
N LEU A 195 -48.82 24.08 18.29
CA LEU A 195 -49.74 24.85 17.46
C LEU A 195 -51.00 24.05 17.13
N ARG A 196 -50.89 22.76 16.80
CA ARG A 196 -52.05 21.89 16.57
C ARG A 196 -52.99 21.87 17.78
N ARG A 197 -52.46 21.67 18.99
CA ARG A 197 -53.29 21.72 20.22
C ARG A 197 -54.02 23.04 20.38
N ARG A 198 -53.37 24.18 20.10
CA ARG A 198 -54.01 25.50 20.19
C ARG A 198 -55.10 25.71 19.14
N LEU A 199 -54.96 25.10 17.96
CA LEU A 199 -56.00 25.12 16.94
C LEU A 199 -57.18 24.27 17.39
N ASP A 200 -56.94 23.06 17.92
CA ASP A 200 -57.99 22.21 18.46
C ASP A 200 -58.75 22.91 19.61
N GLU A 201 -58.04 23.55 20.55
CA GLU A 201 -58.63 24.37 21.62
C GLU A 201 -59.47 25.55 21.06
N ALA A 202 -59.02 26.19 19.97
CA ALA A 202 -59.75 27.28 19.35
C ALA A 202 -61.04 26.78 18.66
N ASP A 203 -60.98 25.62 18.00
CA ASP A 203 -62.13 24.98 17.37
C ASP A 203 -63.18 24.58 18.43
N GLU A 204 -62.75 24.04 19.58
CA GLU A 204 -63.63 23.72 20.71
C GLU A 204 -64.36 24.97 21.23
N VAL A 205 -63.65 26.10 21.39
CA VAL A 205 -64.25 27.36 21.82
C VAL A 205 -65.21 27.92 20.76
N GLU A 206 -64.88 27.79 19.48
CA GLU A 206 -65.78 28.19 18.40
C GLU A 206 -67.09 27.40 18.42
N ASP A 207 -67.01 26.07 18.59
CA ASP A 207 -68.17 25.20 18.68
C ASP A 207 -69.01 25.49 19.93
N GLU A 208 -68.38 25.79 21.08
CA GLU A 208 -69.07 26.23 22.30
C GLU A 208 -69.85 27.54 22.06
N ILE A 209 -69.19 28.54 21.47
CA ILE A 209 -69.82 29.83 21.13
C ILE A 209 -71.00 29.61 20.16
N ARG A 210 -70.81 28.79 19.13
CA ARG A 210 -71.86 28.45 18.15
C ARG A 210 -73.07 27.81 18.85
N GLY A 211 -72.84 26.84 19.74
CA GLY A 211 -73.90 26.20 20.52
C GLY A 211 -74.65 27.16 21.46
N HIS A 212 -73.94 28.12 22.05
CA HIS A 212 -74.56 29.19 22.83
C HIS A 212 -75.48 30.08 21.98
N TYR A 213 -75.04 30.47 20.78
CA TYR A 213 -75.86 31.25 19.84
C TYR A 213 -77.12 30.48 19.43
N GLU A 214 -77.01 29.21 19.03
CA GLU A 214 -78.16 28.38 18.66
C GLU A 214 -79.17 28.24 19.82
N THR A 215 -78.68 28.15 21.05
CA THR A 215 -79.53 28.09 22.24
C THR A 215 -80.24 29.42 22.49
N PHE A 216 -79.52 30.53 22.39
CA PHE A 216 -80.08 31.87 22.53
C PHE A 216 -81.13 32.17 21.45
N GLU A 217 -80.88 31.75 20.20
CA GLU A 217 -81.84 31.88 19.11
C GLU A 217 -83.12 31.07 19.36
N ARG A 218 -83.00 29.83 19.84
CA ARG A 218 -84.15 28.99 20.23
C ARG A 218 -84.98 29.66 21.32
N ASP A 219 -84.33 30.24 22.33
CA ASP A 219 -85.01 30.96 23.40
C ASP A 219 -85.75 32.20 22.90
N LEU A 220 -85.14 32.99 22.00
CA LEU A 220 -85.79 34.15 21.38
C LEU A 220 -87.00 33.74 20.53
N VAL A 221 -86.88 32.66 19.74
CA VAL A 221 -87.99 32.11 18.95
C VAL A 221 -89.12 31.65 19.88
N SER A 222 -88.79 30.97 20.98
CA SER A 222 -89.77 30.51 21.98
C SER A 222 -90.52 31.69 22.62
N ARG A 223 -89.79 32.70 23.11
CA ARG A 223 -90.38 33.93 23.68
C ARG A 223 -91.25 34.68 22.68
N ARG A 224 -90.85 34.76 21.41
CA ARG A 224 -91.67 35.36 20.35
C ARG A 224 -92.98 34.60 20.17
N ARG A 225 -92.93 33.27 20.08
CA ARG A 225 -94.13 32.42 19.97
C ARG A 225 -95.07 32.58 21.17
N THR A 226 -94.54 32.68 22.39
CA THR A 226 -95.38 32.89 23.58
C THR A 226 -96.05 34.25 23.55
N VAL A 227 -95.33 35.32 23.20
CA VAL A 227 -95.90 36.67 23.07
C VAL A 227 -96.94 36.74 21.95
N ASP A 228 -96.67 36.15 20.79
CA ASP A 228 -97.63 36.09 19.68
C ASP A 228 -98.88 35.28 20.07
N GLY A 229 -98.70 34.15 20.78
CA GLY A 229 -99.81 33.36 21.33
C GLY A 229 -100.67 34.11 22.33
N GLU A 230 -100.05 34.86 23.26
CA GLU A 230 -100.76 35.74 24.19
C GLU A 230 -101.51 36.88 23.47
N ALA A 231 -100.90 37.48 22.44
CA ALA A 231 -101.53 38.52 21.64
C ALA A 231 -102.72 37.99 20.84
N VAL A 232 -102.62 36.78 20.29
CA VAL A 232 -103.74 36.09 19.62
C VAL A 232 -104.85 35.76 20.62
N PHE A 233 -104.51 35.16 21.76
CA PHE A 233 -105.48 34.83 22.81
C PHE A 233 -106.26 36.07 23.28
N ARG A 234 -105.56 37.18 23.52
CA ARG A 234 -106.17 38.47 23.92
C ARG A 234 -107.09 39.02 22.82
N ARG A 235 -106.78 38.80 21.54
CA ARG A 235 -107.61 39.23 20.40
C ARG A 235 -108.84 38.36 20.19
N THR A 236 -108.78 37.07 20.55
CA THR A 236 -109.91 36.13 20.40
C THR A 236 -110.86 36.11 21.59
N ALA A 237 -110.45 36.63 22.76
CA ALA A 237 -111.22 36.60 24.00
C ALA A 237 -112.00 37.89 24.33
N GLY A 238 -111.91 38.92 23.47
CA GLY A 238 -112.70 40.15 23.56
C GLY A 238 -113.57 40.31 22.34
#